data_AF-A0A938USY4-F1
#
_entry.id   AF-A0A938USY4-F1
#
_cell.length_a   1.000
_cell.length_b   1.000
_cell.length_c   1.000
_cell.angle_alpha   90.00
_cell.angle_beta   90.00
_cell.angle_gamma   90.00
#
_symmetry.space_group_name_H-M   'P 1'
#
loop_
_entity.id
_entity.type
_entity.pdbx_description
1 polymer ?
#
loop_
_entity_poly.entity_id
_entity_poly.type
_entity_poly.pdbx_seq_one_letter_code
_entity_poly.pdbx_strand_id
1 'polypeptide(L)'
;MPAPTPPHIHVFAWALACICTVACRPGLDDATATLAVPRSLPPFAALPQPAATLQRSQELTAEAREALRSGQETQALQGLTLALTTCPADPDARLELARFFATRGRSSVALELFKPVRAALASCGACQDLLQRAAEDPAFFHLRKTDEGAALFAGLPKHPLPWKKWATDAAAALQAGDPARLLPFIHSEFPYDLLRSCPACKNPAAQQVQRRTLTGPLAAGKIAQRFDTAHPEARGVPLDLAGEPTCTAGCCDWQASAPPAEKRVQLQRLCFWPVTPGRAALTAIALRYGPTDE
;
A
#
# COMPACT_ATOMS: atom_id res chain seq x y z
N MET A 1 -38.76 -6.11 -66.67
CA MET A 1 -38.76 -5.29 -67.90
C MET A 1 -39.58 -4.04 -67.63
N PRO A 2 -39.04 -2.85 -67.93
CA PRO A 2 -39.54 -1.56 -67.46
C PRO A 2 -40.55 -0.93 -68.44
N ALA A 3 -41.36 0.00 -67.96
CA ALA A 3 -41.96 1.04 -68.81
C ALA A 3 -42.16 2.34 -67.99
N PRO A 4 -42.05 3.52 -68.63
CA PRO A 4 -41.36 4.67 -68.02
C PRO A 4 -42.18 5.99 -67.98
N THR A 5 -41.73 6.92 -67.12
CA THR A 5 -41.77 8.42 -67.26
C THR A 5 -43.15 9.12 -67.29
N PRO A 6 -43.30 10.47 -67.11
CA PRO A 6 -42.30 11.56 -67.20
C PRO A 6 -42.50 12.66 -66.09
N PRO A 7 -42.12 13.96 -66.24
CA PRO A 7 -41.17 14.61 -65.31
C PRO A 7 -41.66 15.99 -64.77
N HIS A 8 -40.74 16.70 -64.10
CA HIS A 8 -40.59 18.17 -64.07
C HIS A 8 -41.61 19.05 -63.30
N ILE A 9 -41.16 19.71 -62.22
CA ILE A 9 -40.69 21.13 -62.20
C ILE A 9 -40.57 21.64 -60.76
N HIS A 10 -39.47 22.36 -60.54
CA HIS A 10 -39.12 23.12 -59.34
C HIS A 10 -40.05 24.31 -59.08
N VAL A 11 -40.37 24.57 -57.81
CA VAL A 11 -40.65 25.93 -57.34
C VAL A 11 -39.86 26.18 -56.05
N PHE A 12 -38.92 27.12 -56.17
CA PHE A 12 -38.23 27.81 -55.08
C PHE A 12 -39.23 28.66 -54.29
N ALA A 13 -39.15 28.62 -52.96
CA ALA A 13 -39.62 29.72 -52.12
C ALA A 13 -38.61 29.96 -51.00
N TRP A 14 -37.93 31.10 -51.12
CA TRP A 14 -37.12 31.72 -50.08
C TRP A 14 -38.02 32.22 -48.95
N ALA A 15 -37.59 32.00 -47.70
CA ALA A 15 -37.97 32.87 -46.59
C ALA A 15 -36.82 32.97 -45.59
N LEU A 16 -36.31 34.20 -45.47
CA LEU A 16 -35.39 34.67 -44.44
C LEU A 16 -35.99 34.43 -43.03
N ALA A 17 -35.16 34.05 -42.06
CA ALA A 17 -35.32 34.51 -40.69
C ALA A 17 -34.00 34.38 -39.88
N CYS A 18 -33.43 35.55 -39.62
CA CYS A 18 -32.73 36.00 -38.41
C CYS A 18 -31.68 35.12 -37.72
N ILE A 19 -30.45 35.58 -37.89
CA ILE A 19 -29.35 35.51 -36.94
C ILE A 19 -29.79 36.09 -35.58
N CYS A 20 -29.81 35.26 -34.53
CA CYS A 20 -29.65 35.70 -33.15
C CYS A 20 -28.48 34.92 -32.52
N THR A 21 -27.34 35.58 -32.45
CA THR A 21 -26.26 35.33 -31.51
C THR A 21 -26.78 35.49 -30.08
N VAL A 22 -26.97 34.38 -29.36
CA VAL A 22 -26.93 34.37 -27.89
C VAL A 22 -26.05 33.21 -27.42
N ALA A 23 -25.12 33.61 -26.56
CA ALA A 23 -24.02 32.86 -25.99
C ALA A 23 -24.40 31.56 -25.27
N CYS A 24 -23.46 30.62 -25.34
CA CYS A 24 -23.03 29.70 -24.30
C CYS A 24 -23.78 29.75 -22.96
N ARG A 25 -24.46 28.64 -22.64
CA ARG A 25 -24.19 27.86 -21.42
C ARG A 25 -24.87 26.48 -21.56
N PRO A 26 -24.15 25.42 -21.95
CA PRO A 26 -24.59 24.08 -21.53
C PRO A 26 -24.47 24.04 -20.01
N GLY A 27 -25.54 23.59 -19.35
CA GLY A 27 -25.66 23.53 -17.91
C GLY A 27 -24.46 22.83 -17.26
N LEU A 28 -23.83 23.55 -16.34
CA LEU A 28 -22.76 23.08 -15.46
C LEU A 28 -23.32 22.72 -14.08
N ASP A 29 -24.61 22.40 -14.01
CA ASP A 29 -25.34 22.19 -12.75
C ASP A 29 -25.61 20.71 -12.40
N ASP A 30 -24.99 19.76 -13.12
CA ASP A 30 -25.18 18.31 -12.85
C ASP A 30 -23.89 17.52 -12.55
N ALA A 31 -22.76 18.20 -12.31
CA ALA A 31 -21.50 17.52 -11.94
C ALA A 31 -21.36 17.28 -10.42
N THR A 32 -22.26 17.81 -9.59
CA THR A 32 -22.27 17.63 -8.13
C THR A 32 -23.03 16.38 -7.66
N ALA A 33 -23.84 15.77 -8.54
CA ALA A 33 -24.34 14.41 -8.40
C ALA A 33 -23.33 13.47 -9.06
N THR A 34 -22.29 12.97 -8.40
CA THR A 34 -22.34 11.67 -7.72
C THR A 34 -20.96 11.44 -7.06
N LEU A 35 -20.68 12.14 -5.97
CA LEU A 35 -19.49 11.88 -5.12
C LEU A 35 -19.93 11.53 -3.68
N ALA A 36 -21.02 10.77 -3.55
CA ALA A 36 -21.32 10.08 -2.30
C ALA A 36 -20.27 8.99 -2.06
N VAL A 37 -20.08 8.53 -0.82
CA VAL A 37 -19.41 7.23 -0.58
C VAL A 37 -20.07 6.24 -1.54
N PRO A 38 -19.32 5.48 -2.35
CA PRO A 38 -19.95 4.44 -3.16
C PRO A 38 -20.78 3.58 -2.22
N ARG A 39 -22.12 3.57 -2.39
CA ARG A 39 -23.04 2.75 -1.56
C ARG A 39 -22.67 1.26 -1.58
N SER A 40 -21.78 0.88 -2.49
CA SER A 40 -21.22 -0.43 -2.73
C SER A 40 -19.95 -0.77 -1.95
N LEU A 41 -19.38 0.13 -1.12
CA LEU A 41 -18.19 -0.26 -0.35
C LEU A 41 -18.55 -1.34 0.67
N PRO A 42 -17.81 -2.46 0.70
CA PRO A 42 -18.03 -3.49 1.70
C PRO A 42 -17.72 -2.96 3.11
N PRO A 43 -18.33 -3.54 4.16
CA PRO A 43 -17.99 -3.18 5.53
C PRO A 43 -16.50 -3.43 5.80
N PHE A 44 -15.92 -2.64 6.69
CA PHE A 44 -14.53 -2.86 7.10
C PHE A 44 -14.37 -4.24 7.72
N ALA A 45 -13.43 -5.02 7.19
CA ALA A 45 -13.00 -6.26 7.79
C ALA A 45 -11.68 -5.99 8.53
N ALA A 46 -11.71 -5.98 9.86
CA ALA A 46 -10.49 -5.84 10.66
C ALA A 46 -9.59 -7.10 10.57
N LEU A 47 -10.14 -8.19 10.04
CA LEU A 47 -9.42 -9.45 9.94
C LEU A 47 -8.42 -9.43 8.79
N PRO A 48 -7.27 -10.10 8.98
CA PRO A 48 -6.28 -10.24 7.95
C PRO A 48 -6.87 -10.95 6.71
N GLN A 49 -6.68 -10.38 5.52
CA GLN A 49 -7.16 -10.94 4.24
C GLN A 49 -6.08 -11.82 3.59
N PRO A 50 -6.45 -12.76 2.69
CA PRO A 50 -5.46 -13.50 1.92
C PRO A 50 -4.49 -12.55 1.22
N ALA A 51 -3.19 -12.85 1.24
CA ALA A 51 -2.22 -11.89 0.73
C ALA A 51 -2.32 -11.63 -0.77
N ALA A 52 -2.79 -12.58 -1.59
CA ALA A 52 -3.09 -12.30 -2.99
C ALA A 52 -4.14 -11.18 -3.14
N THR A 53 -5.15 -11.18 -2.27
CA THR A 53 -6.18 -10.15 -2.21
C THR A 53 -5.61 -8.80 -1.78
N LEU A 54 -4.77 -8.79 -0.73
CA LEU A 54 -4.10 -7.57 -0.27
C LEU A 54 -3.15 -7.01 -1.34
N GLN A 55 -2.32 -7.86 -1.96
CA GLN A 55 -1.41 -7.46 -3.02
C GLN A 55 -2.16 -6.84 -4.19
N ARG A 56 -3.26 -7.47 -4.64
CA ARG A 56 -4.06 -6.93 -5.73
C ARG A 56 -4.65 -5.56 -5.38
N SER A 57 -5.11 -5.38 -4.15
CA SER A 57 -5.60 -4.09 -3.66
C SER A 57 -4.50 -3.02 -3.61
N GLN A 58 -3.28 -3.39 -3.24
CA GLN A 58 -2.12 -2.49 -3.24
C GLN A 58 -1.72 -2.06 -4.66
N GLU A 59 -1.76 -2.97 -5.63
CA GLU A 59 -1.53 -2.67 -7.05
C GLU A 59 -2.58 -1.66 -7.56
N LEU A 60 -3.87 -1.94 -7.31
CA LEU A 60 -4.97 -1.03 -7.67
C LEU A 60 -4.83 0.35 -6.99
N THR A 61 -4.38 0.39 -5.74
CA THR A 61 -4.11 1.64 -5.03
C THR A 61 -2.95 2.42 -5.65
N ALA A 62 -1.89 1.73 -6.08
CA ALA A 62 -0.76 2.35 -6.77
C ALA A 62 -1.17 2.91 -8.14
N GLU A 63 -1.96 2.16 -8.92
CA GLU A 63 -2.54 2.61 -10.20
C GLU A 63 -3.41 3.85 -9.99
N ALA A 64 -4.27 3.86 -8.95
CA ALA A 64 -5.11 5.00 -8.64
C ALA A 64 -4.29 6.25 -8.23
N ARG A 65 -3.19 6.08 -7.49
CA ARG A 65 -2.28 7.20 -7.16
C ARG A 65 -1.62 7.78 -8.41
N GLU A 66 -1.26 6.96 -9.40
CA GLU A 66 -0.75 7.44 -10.69
C GLU A 66 -1.83 8.20 -11.47
N ALA A 67 -3.06 7.67 -11.49
CA ALA A 67 -4.20 8.36 -12.11
C ALA A 67 -4.44 9.75 -11.47
N LEU A 68 -4.34 9.88 -10.14
CA LEU A 68 -4.43 11.18 -9.46
C LEU A 68 -3.31 12.14 -9.86
N ARG A 69 -2.06 11.66 -9.95
CA ARG A 69 -0.93 12.48 -10.40
C ARG A 69 -1.12 12.97 -11.84
N SER A 70 -1.79 12.16 -12.67
CA SER A 70 -2.13 12.48 -14.05
C SER A 70 -3.44 13.27 -14.21
N GLY A 71 -4.11 13.68 -13.12
CA GLY A 71 -5.37 14.42 -13.16
C GLY A 71 -6.60 13.59 -13.57
N GLN A 72 -6.47 12.26 -13.67
CA GLN A 72 -7.53 11.33 -14.06
C GLN A 72 -8.40 10.93 -12.85
N GLU A 73 -9.15 11.89 -12.31
CA GLU A 73 -9.85 11.72 -11.03
C GLU A 73 -10.88 10.59 -11.03
N THR A 74 -11.66 10.45 -12.11
CA THR A 74 -12.67 9.38 -12.22
C THR A 74 -12.03 8.00 -12.18
N GLN A 75 -10.91 7.82 -12.89
CA GLN A 75 -10.18 6.55 -12.90
C GLN A 75 -9.59 6.26 -11.51
N ALA A 76 -9.05 7.27 -10.83
CA ALA A 76 -8.55 7.11 -9.47
C ALA A 76 -9.64 6.68 -8.49
N LEU A 77 -10.82 7.32 -8.52
CA LEU A 77 -11.94 6.96 -7.67
C LEU A 77 -12.42 5.53 -7.93
N GLN A 78 -12.50 5.13 -9.20
CA GLN A 78 -12.84 3.75 -9.58
C GLN A 78 -11.80 2.76 -9.07
N GLY A 79 -10.50 3.06 -9.25
CA GLY A 79 -9.40 2.21 -8.78
C GLY A 79 -9.41 2.03 -7.25
N LEU A 80 -9.59 3.11 -6.49
CA LEU A 80 -9.67 3.05 -5.02
C LEU A 80 -10.92 2.31 -4.52
N THR A 81 -12.06 2.49 -5.19
CA THR A 81 -13.29 1.75 -4.88
C THR A 81 -13.11 0.26 -5.16
N LEU A 82 -12.48 -0.09 -6.28
CA LEU A 82 -12.20 -1.47 -6.65
C LEU A 82 -11.18 -2.11 -5.69
N ALA A 83 -10.16 -1.36 -5.24
CA ALA A 83 -9.20 -1.81 -4.24
C ALA A 83 -9.92 -2.21 -2.94
N LEU A 84 -10.79 -1.34 -2.40
CA LEU A 84 -11.56 -1.65 -1.18
C LEU A 84 -12.64 -2.71 -1.38
N THR A 85 -13.17 -2.87 -2.59
CA THR A 85 -14.07 -3.99 -2.92
C THR A 85 -13.30 -5.31 -2.92
N THR A 86 -12.05 -5.28 -3.42
CA THR A 86 -11.16 -6.44 -3.45
C THR A 86 -10.69 -6.81 -2.05
N CYS A 87 -10.18 -5.83 -1.30
CA CYS A 87 -9.66 -5.99 0.05
C CYS A 87 -10.29 -4.94 0.99
N PRO A 88 -11.41 -5.25 1.65
CA PRO A 88 -12.08 -4.31 2.55
C PRO A 88 -11.22 -3.88 3.74
N ALA A 89 -10.24 -4.70 4.09
CA ALA A 89 -9.29 -4.51 5.18
C ALA A 89 -8.08 -3.64 4.81
N ASP A 90 -7.89 -3.30 3.53
CA ASP A 90 -6.70 -2.58 3.07
C ASP A 90 -6.66 -1.15 3.65
N PRO A 91 -5.73 -0.86 4.57
CA PRO A 91 -5.63 0.41 5.23
C PRO A 91 -5.09 1.50 4.29
N ASP A 92 -4.23 1.15 3.33
CA ASP A 92 -3.65 2.11 2.40
C ASP A 92 -4.71 2.56 1.38
N ALA A 93 -5.44 1.62 0.79
CA ALA A 93 -6.55 1.93 -0.11
C ALA A 93 -7.59 2.83 0.57
N ARG A 94 -7.89 2.54 1.85
CA ARG A 94 -8.84 3.31 2.65
C ARG A 94 -8.36 4.71 2.97
N LEU A 95 -7.10 4.85 3.37
CA LEU A 95 -6.47 6.13 3.63
C LEU A 95 -6.46 7.01 2.37
N GLU A 96 -6.10 6.44 1.21
CA GLU A 96 -6.09 7.16 -0.06
C GLU A 96 -7.50 7.58 -0.51
N LEU A 97 -8.50 6.72 -0.34
CA LEU A 97 -9.89 7.10 -0.65
C LEU A 97 -10.41 8.19 0.29
N ALA A 98 -10.08 8.11 1.59
CA ALA A 98 -10.42 9.16 2.53
C ALA A 98 -9.72 10.47 2.14
N ARG A 99 -8.43 10.41 1.75
CA ARG A 99 -7.67 11.57 1.28
C ARG A 99 -8.31 12.20 0.05
N PHE A 100 -8.71 11.37 -0.93
CA PHE A 100 -9.40 11.80 -2.14
C PHE A 100 -10.63 12.66 -1.83
N PHE A 101 -11.46 12.23 -0.87
CA PHE A 101 -12.65 12.97 -0.48
C PHE A 101 -12.33 14.20 0.38
N ALA A 102 -11.40 14.08 1.32
CA ALA A 102 -10.99 15.17 2.20
C ALA A 102 -10.44 16.37 1.40
N THR A 103 -9.56 16.15 0.42
CA THR A 103 -8.99 17.22 -0.40
C THR A 103 -10.00 17.92 -1.30
N ARG A 104 -11.17 17.30 -1.53
CA ARG A 104 -12.30 17.86 -2.30
C ARG A 104 -13.38 18.48 -1.40
N GLY A 105 -13.06 18.74 -0.13
CA GLY A 105 -13.99 19.34 0.84
C GLY A 105 -15.12 18.39 1.29
N ARG A 106 -15.07 17.11 0.92
CA ARG A 106 -16.09 16.10 1.28
C ARG A 106 -15.75 15.47 2.63
N SER A 107 -15.72 16.32 3.65
CA SER A 107 -15.27 15.97 5.00
C SER A 107 -16.07 14.83 5.63
N SER A 108 -17.40 14.89 5.51
CA SER A 108 -18.30 13.86 6.05
C SER A 108 -18.02 12.48 5.45
N VAL A 109 -17.81 12.41 4.14
CA VAL A 109 -17.50 11.17 3.40
C VAL A 109 -16.16 10.60 3.86
N ALA A 110 -15.14 11.44 4.05
CA ALA A 110 -13.84 11.02 4.58
C ALA A 110 -13.96 10.49 6.03
N LEU A 111 -14.76 11.14 6.87
CA LEU A 111 -15.00 10.69 8.25
C LEU A 111 -15.70 9.33 8.31
N GLU A 112 -16.71 9.09 7.45
CA GLU A 112 -17.40 7.80 7.36
C GLU A 112 -16.45 6.63 7.05
N LEU A 113 -15.41 6.85 6.24
CA LEU A 113 -14.41 5.82 5.94
C LEU A 113 -13.58 5.42 7.16
N PHE A 114 -13.40 6.33 8.12
CA PHE A 114 -12.59 6.11 9.32
C PHE A 114 -13.39 5.61 10.53
N LYS A 115 -14.70 5.88 10.62
CA LYS A 115 -15.56 5.39 11.71
C LYS A 115 -15.41 3.88 12.00
N PRO A 116 -15.51 2.97 11.02
CA PRO A 116 -15.35 1.55 11.29
C PRO A 116 -13.92 1.17 11.65
N VAL A 117 -12.91 1.91 11.16
CA VAL A 117 -11.50 1.72 11.55
C VAL A 117 -11.31 2.07 13.02
N ARG A 118 -11.91 3.17 13.46
CA ARG A 118 -11.89 3.61 14.86
C ARG A 118 -12.55 2.60 15.79
N ALA A 119 -13.67 2.02 15.38
CA ALA A 119 -14.36 0.98 16.15
C ALA A 119 -13.48 -0.27 16.37
N ALA A 120 -12.56 -0.56 15.45
CA ALA A 120 -11.65 -1.71 15.52
C ALA A 120 -10.28 -1.41 16.19
N LEU A 121 -10.04 -0.18 16.64
CA LEU A 121 -8.72 0.30 17.09
C LEU A 121 -8.08 -0.58 18.18
N ALA A 122 -8.87 -1.11 19.10
CA ALA A 122 -8.36 -1.91 20.23
C ALA A 122 -7.74 -3.25 19.82
N SER A 123 -8.16 -3.82 18.68
CA SER A 123 -7.76 -5.17 18.24
C SER A 123 -6.98 -5.19 16.92
N CYS A 124 -6.91 -4.07 16.21
CA CYS A 124 -6.41 -4.00 14.85
C CYS A 124 -5.20 -3.07 14.77
N GLY A 125 -4.01 -3.66 14.61
CA GLY A 125 -2.76 -2.90 14.50
C GLY A 125 -2.75 -1.98 13.26
N ALA A 126 -3.27 -2.47 12.13
CA ALA A 126 -3.41 -1.70 10.89
C ALA A 126 -4.36 -0.52 11.03
N CYS A 127 -5.39 -0.63 11.88
CA CYS A 127 -6.32 0.44 12.16
C CYS A 127 -5.65 1.56 12.97
N GLN A 128 -4.81 1.18 13.95
CA GLN A 128 -3.99 2.14 14.68
C GLN A 128 -3.01 2.86 13.74
N ASP A 129 -2.26 2.12 12.92
CA ASP A 129 -1.32 2.71 11.95
C ASP A 129 -2.03 3.71 11.02
N LEU A 130 -3.16 3.29 10.43
CA LEU A 130 -3.95 4.11 9.52
C LEU A 130 -4.41 5.39 10.20
N LEU A 131 -4.99 5.31 11.40
CA LEU A 131 -5.51 6.49 12.09
C LEU A 131 -4.41 7.43 12.57
N GLN A 132 -3.24 6.90 12.96
CA GLN A 132 -2.06 7.71 13.27
C GLN A 132 -1.56 8.45 12.03
N ARG A 133 -1.40 7.76 10.91
CA ARG A 133 -1.03 8.38 9.62
C ARG A 133 -2.04 9.43 9.18
N ALA A 134 -3.33 9.14 9.30
CA ALA A 134 -4.39 10.11 9.00
C ALA A 134 -4.37 11.32 9.94
N ALA A 135 -4.02 11.13 11.22
CA ALA A 135 -3.90 12.24 12.17
C ALA A 135 -2.73 13.17 11.85
N GLU A 136 -1.66 12.67 11.23
CA GLU A 136 -0.46 13.44 10.86
C GLU A 136 -0.53 14.04 9.44
N ASP A 137 -1.38 13.49 8.57
CA ASP A 137 -1.46 13.89 7.17
C ASP A 137 -2.18 15.27 7.00
N PRO A 138 -1.52 16.25 6.33
CA PRO A 138 -2.07 17.57 6.04
C PRO A 138 -3.44 17.57 5.38
N ALA A 139 -3.75 16.57 4.56
CA ALA A 139 -5.02 16.46 3.87
C ALA A 139 -6.22 16.39 4.82
N PHE A 140 -6.02 15.90 6.05
CA PHE A 140 -7.08 15.73 7.05
C PHE A 140 -7.10 16.84 8.10
N PHE A 141 -6.28 17.89 7.95
CA PHE A 141 -6.19 18.96 8.94
C PHE A 141 -7.52 19.66 9.21
N HIS A 142 -8.36 19.82 8.17
CA HIS A 142 -9.69 20.40 8.31
C HIS A 142 -10.67 19.47 9.03
N LEU A 143 -10.54 18.14 8.88
CA LEU A 143 -11.37 17.18 9.60
C LEU A 143 -11.19 17.33 11.12
N ARG A 144 -9.94 17.47 11.57
CA ARG A 144 -9.59 17.62 13.00
C ARG A 144 -10.16 18.88 13.65
N LYS A 145 -10.62 19.86 12.86
CA LYS A 145 -11.26 21.09 13.36
C LYS A 145 -12.76 20.92 13.61
N THR A 146 -13.36 19.84 13.14
CA THR A 146 -14.76 19.48 13.43
C THR A 146 -14.82 18.68 14.73
N ASP A 147 -15.93 18.77 15.46
CA ASP A 147 -16.12 17.98 16.69
C ASP A 147 -16.01 16.48 16.42
N GLU A 148 -16.59 16.02 15.32
CA GLU A 148 -16.57 14.61 14.91
C GLU A 148 -15.16 14.14 14.55
N GLY A 149 -14.41 14.91 13.76
CA GLY A 149 -13.02 14.57 13.45
C GLY A 149 -12.11 14.66 14.67
N ALA A 150 -12.30 15.65 15.55
CA ALA A 150 -11.58 15.73 16.81
C ALA A 150 -11.83 14.47 17.67
N ALA A 151 -13.07 14.02 17.80
CA ALA A 151 -13.42 12.79 18.50
C ALA A 151 -12.82 11.53 17.84
N LEU A 152 -12.83 11.47 16.51
CA LEU A 152 -12.26 10.35 15.73
C LEU A 152 -10.76 10.15 16.03
N PHE A 153 -9.99 11.23 16.12
CA PHE A 153 -8.55 11.20 16.37
C PHE A 153 -8.17 11.35 17.86
N ALA A 154 -9.13 11.62 18.74
CA ALA A 154 -8.89 11.76 20.17
C ALA A 154 -8.36 10.45 20.79
N GLY A 155 -7.44 10.54 21.75
CA GLY A 155 -6.97 9.39 22.51
C GLY A 155 -6.26 8.31 21.69
N LEU A 156 -5.85 8.62 20.45
CA LEU A 156 -4.94 7.73 19.72
C LEU A 156 -3.64 7.55 20.54
N PRO A 157 -3.05 6.34 20.54
CA PRO A 157 -1.78 6.12 21.20
C PRO A 157 -0.76 7.17 20.75
N LYS A 158 -0.16 7.87 21.72
CA LYS A 158 0.80 8.96 21.45
C LYS A 158 2.07 8.46 20.78
N HIS A 159 2.36 7.18 20.92
CA HIS A 159 3.52 6.56 20.31
C HIS A 159 3.10 5.87 19.02
N PRO A 160 3.83 6.08 17.91
CA PRO A 160 3.66 5.27 16.72
C PRO A 160 3.88 3.80 17.09
N LEU A 161 3.36 2.90 16.26
CA LEU A 161 3.67 1.49 16.40
C LEU A 161 5.21 1.30 16.50
N PRO A 162 5.68 0.33 17.29
CA PRO A 162 7.10 0.21 17.63
C PRO A 162 7.91 -0.41 16.48
N TRP A 163 7.78 0.13 15.27
CA TRP A 163 8.42 -0.32 14.04
C TRP A 163 9.91 -0.54 14.20
N LYS A 164 10.62 0.45 14.76
CA LYS A 164 12.06 0.37 15.01
C LYS A 164 12.41 -0.79 15.94
N LYS A 165 11.64 -0.99 17.01
CA LYS A 165 11.86 -2.10 17.95
C LYS A 165 11.63 -3.44 17.28
N TRP A 166 10.51 -3.61 16.57
CA TRP A 166 10.21 -4.85 15.84
C TRP A 166 11.28 -5.17 14.78
N ALA A 167 11.74 -4.16 14.05
CA ALA A 167 12.80 -4.29 13.06
C ALA A 167 14.14 -4.72 13.70
N THR A 168 14.55 -4.06 14.77
CA THR A 168 15.79 -4.42 15.49
C THR A 168 15.72 -5.82 16.09
N ASP A 169 14.59 -6.18 16.70
CA ASP A 169 14.39 -7.52 17.30
C ASP A 169 14.43 -8.63 16.23
N ALA A 170 13.75 -8.42 15.10
CA ALA A 170 13.75 -9.37 13.97
C ALA A 170 15.12 -9.45 13.29
N ALA A 171 15.81 -8.32 13.11
CA ALA A 171 17.16 -8.27 12.56
C ALA A 171 18.17 -9.00 13.46
N ALA A 172 18.06 -8.82 14.78
CA ALA A 172 18.89 -9.54 15.75
C ALA A 172 18.62 -11.05 15.73
N ALA A 173 17.35 -11.47 15.58
CA ALA A 173 17.00 -12.88 15.43
C ALA A 173 17.61 -13.49 14.15
N LEU A 174 17.53 -12.77 13.03
CA LEU A 174 18.17 -13.16 11.77
C LEU A 174 19.69 -13.25 11.90
N GLN A 175 20.32 -12.24 12.51
CA GLN A 175 21.77 -12.18 12.67
C GLN A 175 22.30 -13.29 13.59
N ALA A 176 21.57 -13.63 14.64
CA ALA A 176 21.90 -14.75 15.53
C ALA A 176 21.59 -16.12 14.90
N GLY A 177 20.92 -16.14 13.75
CA GLY A 177 20.45 -17.35 13.10
C GLY A 177 19.41 -18.13 13.91
N ASP A 178 18.65 -17.45 14.78
CA ASP A 178 17.72 -18.06 15.75
C ASP A 178 16.28 -18.05 15.22
N PRO A 179 15.73 -19.20 14.78
CA PRO A 179 14.35 -19.28 14.31
C PRO A 179 13.33 -18.91 15.40
N ALA A 180 13.55 -19.35 16.63
CA ALA A 180 12.58 -19.19 17.72
C ALA A 180 12.34 -17.70 18.03
N ARG A 181 13.39 -16.88 17.94
CA ARG A 181 13.29 -15.42 18.09
C ARG A 181 12.67 -14.72 16.88
N LEU A 182 12.71 -15.33 15.70
CA LEU A 182 12.09 -14.78 14.49
C LEU A 182 10.59 -15.12 14.39
N LEU A 183 10.18 -16.29 14.89
CA LEU A 183 8.81 -16.81 14.81
C LEU A 183 7.69 -15.84 15.25
N PRO A 184 7.86 -15.00 16.29
CA PRO A 184 6.81 -14.05 16.70
C PRO A 184 6.38 -13.08 15.58
N PHE A 185 7.28 -12.80 14.64
CA PHE A 185 7.04 -11.94 13.49
C PHE A 185 6.51 -12.70 12.27
N ILE A 186 6.30 -14.01 12.35
CA ILE A 186 5.83 -14.81 11.23
C ILE A 186 4.36 -15.14 11.43
N HIS A 187 3.53 -14.79 10.45
CA HIS A 187 2.14 -15.25 10.41
C HIS A 187 2.07 -16.51 9.54
N SER A 188 1.29 -17.50 9.97
CA SER A 188 1.11 -18.75 9.21
C SER A 188 0.48 -18.51 7.84
N GLU A 189 -0.44 -17.56 7.76
CA GLU A 189 -1.24 -17.27 6.56
C GLU A 189 -0.78 -16.03 5.77
N PHE A 190 0.15 -15.23 6.29
CA PHE A 190 0.71 -14.10 5.51
C PHE A 190 2.01 -14.53 4.86
N PRO A 191 2.07 -14.59 3.53
CA PRO A 191 3.33 -14.65 2.86
C PRO A 191 4.14 -13.37 3.09
N TYR A 192 5.44 -13.51 2.93
CA TYR A 192 6.39 -12.43 2.94
C TYR A 192 7.37 -12.62 1.79
N ASP A 193 7.86 -11.51 1.26
CA ASP A 193 8.81 -11.54 0.16
C ASP A 193 10.25 -11.60 0.66
N LEU A 194 11.01 -12.53 0.09
CA LEU A 194 12.46 -12.51 0.15
C LEU A 194 12.99 -11.85 -1.11
N LEU A 195 13.57 -10.67 -0.96
CA LEU A 195 14.24 -9.89 -1.99
C LEU A 195 15.75 -10.08 -1.80
N ARG A 196 16.44 -10.62 -2.81
CA ARG A 196 17.90 -10.81 -2.67
C ARG A 196 18.66 -10.74 -3.99
N SER A 197 19.92 -10.35 -3.91
CA SER A 197 20.86 -10.61 -5.00
C SER A 197 21.17 -12.10 -5.15
N CYS A 198 21.69 -12.49 -6.31
CA CYS A 198 22.09 -13.86 -6.62
C CYS A 198 23.24 -14.32 -5.70
N PRO A 199 23.01 -15.27 -4.78
CA PRO A 199 24.00 -15.64 -3.75
C PRO A 199 25.22 -16.40 -4.29
N ALA A 200 25.16 -16.89 -5.53
CA ALA A 200 26.21 -17.71 -6.15
C ALA A 200 26.82 -17.05 -7.40
N CYS A 201 26.47 -15.79 -7.68
CA CYS A 201 27.00 -15.07 -8.83
C CYS A 201 28.32 -14.41 -8.46
N LYS A 202 29.23 -14.24 -9.43
CA LYS A 202 30.55 -13.60 -9.22
C LYS A 202 30.45 -12.19 -8.63
N ASN A 203 29.46 -11.41 -9.05
CA ASN A 203 29.18 -10.08 -8.50
C ASN A 203 27.69 -9.95 -8.14
N PRO A 204 27.26 -10.48 -6.97
CA PRO A 204 25.85 -10.47 -6.57
C PRO A 204 25.30 -9.05 -6.47
N ALA A 205 26.11 -8.12 -6.00
CA ALA A 205 25.74 -6.73 -5.77
C ALA A 205 25.35 -5.98 -7.06
N ALA A 206 25.75 -6.47 -8.24
CA ALA A 206 25.39 -5.92 -9.55
C ALA A 206 24.25 -6.69 -10.25
N GLN A 207 23.79 -7.81 -9.68
CA GLN A 207 22.72 -8.61 -10.28
C GLN A 207 21.33 -8.03 -9.96
N GLN A 208 20.38 -8.32 -10.83
CA GLN A 208 18.97 -8.00 -10.59
C GLN A 208 18.49 -8.69 -9.31
N VAL A 209 17.75 -7.95 -8.50
CA VAL A 209 17.14 -8.47 -7.27
C VAL A 209 16.09 -9.52 -7.64
N GLN A 210 16.27 -10.73 -7.11
CA GLN A 210 15.29 -11.80 -7.21
C GLN A 210 14.26 -11.65 -6.09
N ARG A 211 12.97 -11.67 -6.44
CA ARG A 211 11.85 -11.73 -5.51
C ARG A 211 11.37 -13.18 -5.40
N ARG A 212 11.24 -13.67 -4.17
CA ARG A 212 10.60 -14.94 -3.88
C ARG A 212 9.59 -14.79 -2.75
N THR A 213 8.35 -15.13 -3.02
CA THR A 213 7.30 -15.16 -2.00
C THR A 213 7.42 -16.45 -1.19
N LEU A 214 7.43 -16.30 0.13
CA LEU A 214 7.56 -17.38 1.11
C LEU A 214 6.39 -17.35 2.09
N THR A 215 6.09 -18.48 2.72
CA THR A 215 4.97 -18.57 3.67
C THR A 215 5.35 -19.45 4.85
N GLY A 216 4.93 -19.01 6.04
CA GLY A 216 4.94 -19.82 7.23
C GLY A 216 6.29 -19.97 7.95
N PRO A 217 6.27 -20.61 9.14
CA PRO A 217 7.39 -20.63 10.08
C PRO A 217 8.60 -21.44 9.57
N LEU A 218 8.38 -22.51 8.81
CA LEU A 218 9.46 -23.35 8.30
C LEU A 218 10.38 -22.59 7.33
N ALA A 219 9.80 -21.77 6.44
CA ALA A 219 10.57 -20.96 5.51
C ALA A 219 11.39 -19.89 6.25
N ALA A 220 10.81 -19.29 7.29
CA ALA A 220 11.48 -18.28 8.11
C ALA A 220 12.62 -18.87 8.92
N GLY A 221 12.42 -20.03 9.54
CA GLY A 221 13.48 -20.74 10.26
C GLY A 221 14.65 -21.11 9.36
N LYS A 222 14.38 -21.59 8.15
CA LYS A 222 15.43 -21.84 7.13
C LYS A 222 16.15 -20.58 6.68
N ILE A 223 15.52 -19.41 6.74
CA ILE A 223 16.20 -18.14 6.45
C ILE A 223 17.11 -17.76 7.62
N ALA A 224 16.61 -17.78 8.86
CA ALA A 224 17.41 -17.47 10.04
C ALA A 224 18.66 -18.37 10.11
N GLN A 225 18.48 -19.69 10.02
CA GLN A 225 19.59 -20.65 10.08
C GLN A 225 20.68 -20.47 9.02
N ARG A 226 20.42 -19.75 7.91
CA ARG A 226 21.46 -19.43 6.92
C ARG A 226 22.52 -18.47 7.44
N PHE A 227 22.25 -17.77 8.54
CA PHE A 227 23.17 -16.81 9.13
C PHE A 227 23.76 -17.30 10.45
N ASP A 228 23.39 -18.51 10.89
CA ASP A 228 24.00 -19.15 12.05
C ASP A 228 25.43 -19.53 11.74
N THR A 229 26.38 -18.79 12.30
CA THR A 229 27.82 -19.03 12.19
C THR A 229 28.39 -19.74 13.41
N ALA A 230 27.57 -19.98 14.44
CA ALA A 230 28.01 -20.62 15.68
C ALA A 230 28.09 -22.15 15.55
N HIS A 231 27.49 -22.73 14.50
CA HIS A 231 27.49 -24.18 14.26
C HIS A 231 28.43 -24.51 13.09
N PRO A 232 29.58 -25.18 13.33
CA PRO A 232 30.60 -25.45 12.29
C PRO A 232 30.10 -26.24 11.07
N GLU A 233 28.98 -26.95 11.24
CA GLU A 233 28.35 -27.76 10.19
C GLU A 233 27.32 -26.96 9.38
N ALA A 234 26.83 -25.85 9.92
CA ALA A 234 26.01 -24.91 9.20
C ALA A 234 26.93 -24.06 8.30
N ARG A 235 26.73 -24.13 6.98
CA ARG A 235 27.34 -23.20 6.01
C ARG A 235 26.70 -21.81 6.14
N GLY A 236 26.74 -21.24 7.34
CA GLY A 236 26.20 -19.93 7.63
C GLY A 236 27.00 -18.85 6.93
N VAL A 237 26.32 -17.84 6.41
CA VAL A 237 26.95 -16.63 5.87
C VAL A 237 26.71 -15.52 6.90
N PRO A 238 27.75 -14.86 7.45
CA PRO A 238 27.53 -13.79 8.42
C PRO A 238 26.59 -12.70 7.89
N LEU A 239 25.63 -12.27 8.72
CA LEU A 239 24.73 -11.16 8.43
C LEU A 239 25.22 -9.88 9.10
N ASP A 240 25.45 -8.85 8.29
CA ASP A 240 25.81 -7.51 8.70
C ASP A 240 24.58 -6.61 8.83
N LEU A 241 24.51 -5.91 9.97
CA LEU A 241 23.56 -4.84 10.23
C LEU A 241 24.33 -3.51 10.18
N ALA A 242 24.20 -2.77 9.08
CA ALA A 242 24.90 -1.50 8.92
C ALA A 242 24.10 -0.36 9.56
N GLY A 243 24.50 0.04 10.78
CA GLY A 243 23.94 1.19 11.48
C GLY A 243 22.53 0.98 12.04
N GLU A 244 21.91 2.09 12.46
CA GLU A 244 20.52 2.07 12.92
C GLU A 244 19.54 2.12 11.73
N PRO A 245 18.42 1.37 11.80
CA PRO A 245 17.42 1.44 10.74
C PRO A 245 16.64 2.76 10.78
N THR A 246 16.31 3.26 9.60
CA THR A 246 15.32 4.34 9.42
C THR A 246 13.99 3.71 9.01
N CYS A 247 12.91 4.03 9.72
CA CYS A 247 11.62 3.38 9.52
C CYS A 247 10.56 4.35 8.98
N THR A 248 9.89 3.96 7.90
CA THR A 248 8.81 4.70 7.26
C THR A 248 7.72 3.73 6.82
N ALA A 249 6.47 4.00 7.21
CA ALA A 249 5.28 3.25 6.77
C ALA A 249 5.41 1.71 6.90
N GLY A 250 5.86 1.24 8.08
CA GLY A 250 6.00 -0.20 8.36
C GLY A 250 7.22 -0.87 7.74
N CYS A 251 8.03 -0.16 6.95
CA CYS A 251 9.32 -0.65 6.46
C CYS A 251 10.47 0.04 7.16
N CYS A 252 11.50 -0.71 7.50
CA CYS A 252 12.73 -0.24 8.13
C CYS A 252 13.91 -0.58 7.24
N ASP A 253 14.68 0.44 6.87
CA ASP A 253 15.81 0.40 5.95
C ASP A 253 17.13 0.58 6.70
N TRP A 254 18.10 -0.26 6.39
CA TRP A 254 19.50 -0.11 6.80
C TRP A 254 20.29 0.49 5.64
N GLN A 255 20.86 1.66 5.86
CA GLN A 255 21.60 2.36 4.82
C GLN A 255 22.93 1.64 4.56
N ALA A 256 23.05 1.02 3.38
CA ALA A 256 24.31 0.43 2.95
C ALA A 256 25.29 1.53 2.53
N SER A 257 26.39 1.68 3.26
CA SER A 257 27.47 2.61 2.90
C SER A 257 28.42 2.06 1.82
N ALA A 258 28.48 0.73 1.66
CA ALA A 258 29.33 0.04 0.70
C ALA A 258 28.71 -1.31 0.29
N PRO A 259 29.17 -1.95 -0.81
CA PRO A 259 28.87 -3.34 -1.08
C PRO A 259 29.26 -4.23 0.12
N PRO A 260 28.50 -5.31 0.41
CA PRO A 260 28.88 -6.23 1.47
C PRO A 260 30.25 -6.85 1.18
N ALA A 261 31.03 -7.10 2.23
CA ALA A 261 32.31 -7.77 2.08
C ALA A 261 32.13 -9.21 1.56
N GLU A 262 33.22 -9.81 1.10
CA GLU A 262 33.25 -11.17 0.59
C GLU A 262 32.67 -12.18 1.58
N LYS A 263 31.84 -13.10 1.07
CA LYS A 263 31.16 -14.14 1.85
C LYS A 263 30.36 -13.57 3.04
N ARG A 264 29.81 -12.37 2.90
CA ARG A 264 28.88 -11.77 3.87
C ARG A 264 27.56 -11.39 3.21
N VAL A 265 26.52 -11.27 4.02
CA VAL A 265 25.22 -10.74 3.62
C VAL A 265 24.96 -9.48 4.41
N GLN A 266 24.39 -8.47 3.78
CA GLN A 266 23.91 -7.27 4.44
C GLN A 266 22.39 -7.26 4.44
N LEU A 267 21.79 -6.99 5.60
CA LEU A 267 20.36 -6.69 5.69
C LEU A 267 20.11 -5.30 5.10
N GLN A 268 19.18 -5.18 4.17
CA GLN A 268 18.82 -3.88 3.56
C GLN A 268 17.49 -3.37 4.10
N ARG A 269 16.48 -4.24 4.21
CA ARG A 269 15.12 -3.84 4.56
C ARG A 269 14.38 -4.95 5.28
N LEU A 270 13.58 -4.58 6.26
CA LEU A 270 12.50 -5.40 6.81
C LEU A 270 11.20 -4.61 6.72
N CYS A 271 10.14 -5.22 6.21
CA CYS A 271 8.80 -4.63 6.22
C CYS A 271 7.86 -5.45 7.07
N PHE A 272 6.90 -4.77 7.67
CA PHE A 272 5.98 -5.32 8.63
C PHE A 272 4.55 -4.88 8.34
N TRP A 273 3.62 -5.78 8.61
CA TRP A 273 2.20 -5.52 8.71
C TRP A 273 1.76 -5.59 10.17
N PRO A 274 1.10 -4.56 10.72
CA PRO A 274 0.70 -4.57 12.11
C PRO A 274 -0.61 -5.36 12.25
N VAL A 275 -0.53 -6.52 12.92
CA VAL A 275 -1.68 -7.41 13.13
C VAL A 275 -2.51 -6.91 14.29
N THR A 276 -1.85 -6.61 15.42
CA THR A 276 -2.45 -6.01 16.62
C THR A 276 -1.56 -4.85 17.07
N PRO A 277 -2.02 -3.98 18.00
CA PRO A 277 -1.17 -2.91 18.55
C PRO A 277 0.18 -3.39 19.10
N GLY A 278 0.27 -4.63 19.58
CA GLY A 278 1.49 -5.21 20.15
C GLY A 278 2.23 -6.20 19.24
N ARG A 279 1.69 -6.53 18.06
CA ARG A 279 2.24 -7.58 17.20
C ARG A 279 2.22 -7.18 15.73
N ALA A 280 3.33 -7.44 15.05
CA ALA A 280 3.44 -7.34 13.61
C ALA A 280 3.85 -8.65 12.95
N ALA A 281 3.52 -8.78 11.67
CA ALA A 281 3.96 -9.84 10.79
C ALA A 281 4.95 -9.29 9.77
N LEU A 282 6.07 -9.97 9.53
CA LEU A 282 6.98 -9.67 8.43
C LEU A 282 6.24 -9.82 7.10
N THR A 283 6.45 -8.87 6.21
CA THR A 283 5.91 -8.87 4.84
C THR A 283 7.01 -8.81 3.79
N ALA A 284 8.21 -8.33 4.14
CA ALA A 284 9.37 -8.40 3.27
C ALA A 284 10.69 -8.47 4.05
N ILE A 285 11.66 -9.16 3.48
CA ILE A 285 13.07 -9.22 3.90
C ILE A 285 13.91 -8.94 2.66
N ALA A 286 14.70 -7.87 2.67
CA ALA A 286 15.64 -7.58 1.60
C ALA A 286 17.09 -7.79 2.06
N LEU A 287 17.83 -8.57 1.29
CA LEU A 287 19.21 -8.96 1.56
C LEU A 287 20.11 -8.63 0.37
N ARG A 288 21.35 -8.24 0.65
CA ARG A 288 22.38 -8.05 -0.36
C ARG A 288 23.57 -8.94 -0.03
N TYR A 289 23.89 -9.86 -0.93
CA TYR A 289 25.06 -10.74 -0.80
C TYR A 289 26.31 -10.03 -1.33
N GLY A 290 27.44 -10.22 -0.64
CA GLY A 290 28.77 -9.86 -1.13
C GLY A 290 29.32 -10.91 -2.12
N PRO A 291 30.48 -10.65 -2.73
CA PRO A 291 31.11 -11.58 -3.67
C PRO A 291 31.44 -12.93 -3.02
N THR A 292 31.57 -13.97 -3.84
CA THR A 292 32.02 -15.31 -3.44
C THR A 292 33.34 -15.62 -4.15
N ASP A 293 34.36 -16.07 -3.40
CA ASP A 293 35.58 -16.69 -3.95
C ASP A 293 35.24 -17.69 -5.07
N GLU A 294 35.85 -17.50 -6.25
CA GLU A 294 35.83 -18.47 -7.36
C GLU A 294 36.71 -19.69 -7.07
#